data_AF-A0A2N3F2C0-F1
#
_entry.id   AF-A0A2N3F2C0-F1
#
_cell.length_a   1.000
_cell.length_b   1.000
_cell.length_c   1.000
_cell.angle_alpha   90.00
_cell.angle_beta   90.00
_cell.angle_gamma   90.00
#
_symmetry.space_group_name_H-M   'P 1'
#
loop_
_entity.id
_entity.type
_entity.pdbx_description
1 polymer ?
#
loop_
_entity_poly.entity_id
_entity_poly.type
_entity_poly.pdbx_seq_one_letter_code
_entity_poly.pdbx_strand_id
1 'polypeptide(L)' 'MLAKVDSKYALVIYGSKRARQINAYYEALGEGHFENVGPLVEADSTDKPLSVALREINAGNLLVLGETEV' A
#
# COMPACT_ATOMS: atom_id res chain seq x y z
N MET A 1 11.32 -5.57 9.49
CA MET A 1 10.30 -6.01 8.50
C MET A 1 9.93 -7.49 8.62
N LEU A 2 10.89 -8.43 8.60
CA LEU A 2 10.56 -9.87 8.69
C LEU A 2 9.86 -10.32 9.98
N ALA A 3 9.97 -9.54 11.06
CA ALA A 3 9.24 -9.79 12.30
C ALA A 3 7.75 -9.36 12.24
N LYS A 4 7.33 -8.65 11.18
CA LYS A 4 5.96 -8.14 11.02
C LYS A 4 5.12 -8.94 10.02
N VAL A 5 5.69 -9.96 9.39
CA VAL A 5 5.00 -10.74 8.34
C VAL A 5 5.38 -12.20 8.49
N ASP A 6 4.40 -13.10 8.38
CA ASP A 6 4.54 -14.54 8.66
C ASP A 6 5.58 -15.25 7.77
N SER A 7 5.91 -14.67 6.61
CA SER A 7 6.86 -15.24 5.67
C SER A 7 7.48 -14.19 4.75
N LYS A 8 8.71 -14.46 4.27
CA LYS A 8 9.40 -13.66 3.23
C LYS A 8 8.53 -13.50 1.97
N TYR A 9 7.80 -14.53 1.59
CA TYR A 9 6.92 -14.51 0.41
C TYR A 9 5.67 -13.66 0.65
N ALA A 10 5.11 -13.73 1.85
CA ALA A 10 3.97 -12.92 2.24
C ALA A 10 4.32 -11.43 2.18
N LEU A 11 5.52 -11.04 2.63
CA LEU A 11 5.99 -9.65 2.54
C LEU A 11 6.00 -9.13 1.08
N VAL A 12 6.50 -9.95 0.15
CA VAL A 12 6.54 -9.58 -1.28
C VAL A 12 5.12 -9.44 -1.83
N ILE A 13 4.21 -10.36 -1.50
CA ILE A 13 2.83 -10.32 -1.98
C ILE A 13 2.10 -9.08 -1.42
N TYR A 14 2.20 -8.83 -0.12
CA TYR A 14 1.54 -7.68 0.51
C TYR A 14 2.10 -6.35 -0.02
N GLY A 15 3.42 -6.22 -0.08
CA GLY A 15 4.07 -5.03 -0.65
C GLY A 15 3.68 -4.79 -2.10
N SER A 16 3.61 -5.85 -2.92
CA SER A 16 3.24 -5.72 -4.34
C SER A 16 1.78 -5.35 -4.54
N LYS A 17 0.85 -5.96 -3.78
CA LYS A 17 -0.57 -5.62 -3.84
C LYS A 17 -0.80 -4.16 -3.42
N ARG A 18 -0.19 -3.74 -2.32
CA ARG A 18 -0.33 -2.38 -1.82
C ARG A 18 0.29 -1.33 -2.75
N ALA A 19 1.44 -1.63 -3.34
CA ALA A 19 2.07 -0.76 -4.34
C ALA A 19 1.17 -0.51 -5.55
N ARG A 20 0.41 -1.52 -6.01
CA ARG A 20 -0.56 -1.36 -7.11
C ARG A 20 -1.72 -0.45 -6.73
N GLN A 21 -2.21 -0.51 -5.48
CA GLN A 21 -3.26 0.39 -5.00
C GLN A 21 -2.79 1.84 -4.96
N ILE A 22 -1.56 2.08 -4.47
CA ILE A 22 -0.96 3.41 -4.42
C ILE A 22 -0.76 3.95 -5.84
N ASN A 23 -0.33 3.11 -6.79
CA ASN A 23 -0.20 3.52 -8.19
C ASN A 23 -1.55 3.88 -8.81
N ALA A 24 -2.57 3.04 -8.62
CA ALA A 24 -3.92 3.30 -9.09
C ALA A 24 -4.53 4.57 -8.45
N TYR A 25 -4.18 4.88 -7.20
CA TYR A 25 -4.55 6.14 -6.57
C TYR A 25 -3.94 7.35 -7.28
N TYR A 26 -2.65 7.32 -7.59
CA TYR A 26 -2.01 8.43 -8.31
C TYR A 26 -2.49 8.57 -9.76
N GLU A 27 -2.81 7.46 -10.43
CA GLU A 27 -3.43 7.46 -11.76
C GLU A 27 -4.84 8.08 -11.70
N ALA A 28 -5.69 7.62 -10.77
CA ALA A 28 -7.05 8.10 -10.63
C ALA A 28 -7.13 9.56 -10.11
N LEU A 29 -6.15 10.02 -9.34
CA LEU A 29 -6.03 11.42 -8.92
C LEU A 29 -5.84 12.36 -10.12
N GLY A 30 -5.16 11.90 -11.17
CA GLY A 30 -5.03 12.63 -12.44
C GLY A 30 -6.34 12.67 -13.24
N GLU A 31 -7.21 11.67 -13.06
CA GLU A 31 -8.50 11.55 -13.74
C GLU A 31 -9.69 12.11 -12.93
N GLY A 32 -9.46 12.56 -11.69
CA GLY A 32 -10.50 13.13 -10.82
C GLY A 32 -11.40 12.10 -10.12
N HIS A 33 -11.00 10.83 -10.11
CA HIS A 33 -11.72 9.72 -9.47
C HIS A 33 -11.03 9.33 -8.15
N PHE A 34 -11.77 9.36 -7.04
CA PHE A 34 -11.23 9.14 -5.68
C PHE A 34 -11.57 7.76 -5.09
N GLU A 35 -11.75 6.75 -5.95
CA GLU A 35 -12.15 5.41 -5.48
C GLU A 35 -11.00 4.63 -4.83
N ASN A 36 -9.76 5.05 -5.07
CA ASN A 36 -8.57 4.37 -4.59
C ASN A 36 -8.05 4.94 -3.26
N VAL A 37 -7.47 4.08 -2.43
CA VAL A 37 -6.90 4.48 -1.13
C VAL A 37 -5.47 4.98 -1.31
N GLY A 38 -5.25 6.24 -0.97
CA GLY A 38 -3.93 6.88 -1.01
C GLY A 38 -2.93 6.34 0.03
N PRO A 39 -1.70 6.88 0.03
CA PRO A 39 -0.68 6.55 1.02
C PRO A 39 -1.13 6.82 2.47
N LEU A 40 -0.77 5.92 3.38
CA LEU A 40 -1.04 6.01 4.83
C LEU A 40 0.15 6.56 5.63
N VAL A 41 1.23 6.85 4.92
CA VAL A 41 2.46 7.48 5.43
C VAL A 41 2.74 8.68 4.55
N GLU A 42 3.42 9.70 5.09
CA GLU A 42 3.92 10.82 4.29
C GLU A 42 4.70 10.31 3.08
N ALA A 43 4.17 10.58 1.90
CA ALA A 43 4.72 10.19 0.62
C ALA A 43 4.33 11.22 -0.42
N ASP A 44 5.31 11.62 -1.24
CA ASP A 44 5.07 12.50 -2.37
C ASP A 44 4.62 11.69 -3.60
N SER A 45 3.96 12.35 -4.56
CA SER A 45 3.55 11.74 -5.83
C SER A 45 4.73 11.27 -6.69
N THR A 46 5.95 11.73 -6.39
CA THR A 46 7.19 11.29 -7.05
C THR A 46 7.79 10.03 -6.43
N ASP A 47 7.36 9.63 -5.24
CA ASP A 47 7.87 8.44 -4.57
C ASP A 47 7.44 7.17 -5.30
N LYS A 48 8.36 6.20 -5.36
CA LYS A 48 8.04 4.90 -5.98
C LYS A 48 6.99 4.17 -5.14
N PRO A 49 5.85 3.72 -5.72
CA PRO A 49 4.75 3.11 -4.96
C PRO A 49 5.18 1.91 -4.10
N LEU A 50 6.15 1.12 -4.57
CA LEU A 50 6.69 -0.01 -3.82
C LEU A 50 7.47 0.42 -2.57
N SER A 51 8.19 1.54 -2.63
CA SER A 51 8.91 2.10 -1.48
C SER A 51 7.93 2.57 -0.40
N VAL A 52 6.86 3.27 -0.82
CA VAL A 52 5.79 3.71 0.07
C VAL A 52 5.10 2.52 0.74
N ALA A 53 4.72 1.50 -0.03
CA ALA A 53 4.10 0.28 0.49
C ALA A 53 4.99 -0.44 1.52
N LEU A 54 6.31 -0.51 1.29
CA LEU A 54 7.24 -1.09 2.26
C LEU A 54 7.36 -0.23 3.53
N ARG A 55 7.38 1.11 3.42
CA ARG A 55 7.37 2.00 4.58
C ARG A 55 6.10 1.84 5.41
N GLU A 56 4.94 1.71 4.78
CA GLU A 56 3.66 1.44 5.46
C GLU A 56 3.69 0.10 6.22
N ILE A 57 4.17 -0.97 5.58
CA ILE A 57 4.34 -2.29 6.22
C ILE A 57 5.30 -2.19 7.41
N ASN A 58 6.37 -1.39 7.30
CA ASN A 58 7.31 -1.19 8.39
C ASN A 58 6.69 -0.40 9.56
N ALA A 59 5.93 0.64 9.26
CA ALA A 59 5.20 1.44 10.27
C ALA A 59 4.14 0.59 10.99
N GLY A 60 3.60 -0.44 10.33
CA GLY A 60 2.47 -1.22 10.84
C GLY A 60 1.12 -0.64 10.43
N ASN A 61 1.10 0.34 9.52
CA ASN A 61 -0.11 0.96 8.98
C ASN A 61 -0.69 0.11 7.84
N LEU A 62 -0.81 -1.19 8.05
CA LEU A 62 -1.40 -2.08 7.05
C LEU A 62 -2.92 -2.02 7.19
N LEU A 63 -3.60 -1.49 6.17
CA LEU A 63 -4.99 -1.84 5.94
C LEU A 63 -5.04 -3.33 5.64
N VAL A 64 -5.67 -4.10 6.53
CA VAL A 64 -5.93 -5.52 6.30
C VAL A 64 -6.83 -5.60 5.07
N LEU A 65 -6.28 -6.08 3.95
CA LEU A 65 -7.07 -6.35 2.75
C LEU A 65 -7.84 -7.65 2.96
N GLY A 66 -8.97 -7.53 3.67
CA GLY A 66 -9.99 -8.57 3.77
C GLY A 66 -10.48 -8.78 5.19
N GLU A 67 -11.42 -7.95 5.62
CA GLU A 67 -12.72 -8.37 6.18
C GLU A 67 -13.61 -7.12 6.17
N THR A 68 -14.40 -6.99 5.11
CA THR A 68 -15.69 -6.31 5.27
C THR A 68 -16.45 -7.20 6.23
N GLU A 69 -16.62 -6.77 7.48
CA GLU A 69 -17.63 -7.35 8.35
C GLU A 69 -18.97 -7.31 7.61
N VAL A 70 -19.64 -8.47 7.65
CA VAL A 70 -21.01 -8.76 7.17
C VAL A 70 -22.02 -7.64 7.41
#